data_AF-A0AA41KM84-F1
#
_entry.id   AF-A0AA41KM84-F1
#
_cell.length_a   1.000
_cell.length_b   1.000
_cell.length_c   1.000
_cell.angle_alpha   90.00
_cell.angle_beta   90.00
_cell.angle_gamma   90.00
#
_symmetry.space_group_name_H-M   'P 1'
#
loop_
_entity.id
_entity.type
_entity.pdbx_description
1 polymer ?
#
loop_
_entity_poly.entity_id
_entity_poly.type
_entity_poly.pdbx_seq_one_letter_code
_entity_poly.pdbx_strand_id
1 'polypeptide(L)'
;MTPPLSYLQFHALFVAPVLAALALTATYRLGSRRAVLSGTALLTGLAVIYTIPWDGALIRRGVWWYGEGTVLARYWSIPLGEYLFFVFQTVGVGLWTARFRVDTDRPLATPLPTRLVGLAAAGAVAAVGLALLRADAGLYLGSLLAWSAPILALQWGFGWHFLAGERRTVAAATLVPTAYLCGIDSIALELGIWTLSGQYTTGYAVPLIGLPVEEAVFFFCTSLFVVQGVVLYVWLLDRWH
;
A
#
# COMPACT_ATOMS: atom_id res chain seq x y z
N MET A 1 -10.60 -22.46 16.00
CA MET A 1 -11.72 -22.64 15.04
C MET A 1 -11.09 -22.78 13.67
N THR A 2 -11.53 -23.75 12.85
CA THR A 2 -11.05 -23.85 11.45
C THR A 2 -11.66 -22.71 10.64
N PRO A 3 -10.85 -21.88 9.96
CA PRO A 3 -11.36 -20.79 9.15
C PRO A 3 -12.29 -21.30 8.04
N PRO A 4 -13.40 -20.61 7.76
CA PRO A 4 -14.38 -21.08 6.77
C PRO A 4 -13.89 -20.90 5.33
N LEU A 5 -12.87 -20.07 5.12
CA LEU A 5 -12.27 -19.79 3.81
C LEU A 5 -10.76 -19.95 3.88
N SER A 6 -10.18 -20.50 2.81
CA SER A 6 -8.77 -20.32 2.52
C SER A 6 -8.46 -18.90 2.06
N TYR A 7 -7.20 -18.49 2.17
CA TYR A 7 -6.77 -17.16 1.74
C TYR A 7 -7.00 -16.93 0.23
N LEU A 8 -6.88 -17.98 -0.59
CA LEU A 8 -7.18 -17.89 -2.02
C LEU A 8 -8.67 -17.69 -2.31
N GLN A 9 -9.54 -18.40 -1.58
CA GLN A 9 -10.99 -18.22 -1.71
C GLN A 9 -11.39 -16.81 -1.27
N PHE A 10 -10.76 -16.27 -0.23
CA PHE A 10 -10.98 -14.89 0.19
C PHE A 10 -10.62 -13.90 -0.93
N HIS A 11 -9.45 -14.04 -1.56
CA HIS A 11 -9.10 -13.24 -2.74
C HIS A 11 -10.11 -13.39 -3.88
N ALA A 12 -10.56 -14.61 -4.16
CA ALA A 12 -11.53 -14.88 -5.21
C ALA A 12 -12.91 -14.23 -4.97
N LEU A 13 -13.30 -14.07 -3.70
CA LEU A 13 -14.60 -13.49 -3.32
C LEU A 13 -14.55 -11.97 -3.15
N PHE A 14 -13.48 -11.44 -2.56
CA PHE A 14 -13.41 -10.03 -2.15
C PHE A 14 -12.49 -9.18 -3.02
N VAL A 15 -11.47 -9.75 -3.67
CA VAL A 15 -10.47 -8.96 -4.40
C VAL A 15 -10.65 -9.09 -5.91
N ALA A 16 -10.74 -10.32 -6.41
CA ALA A 16 -10.84 -10.61 -7.84
C ALA A 16 -12.07 -9.97 -8.51
N PRO A 17 -13.29 -9.97 -7.92
CA PRO A 17 -14.46 -9.37 -8.57
C PRO A 17 -14.32 -7.85 -8.71
N VAL A 18 -13.78 -7.18 -7.68
CA VAL A 18 -13.53 -5.74 -7.71
C VAL A 18 -12.43 -5.42 -8.73
N LEU A 19 -11.35 -6.20 -8.76
CA LEU A 19 -10.28 -6.02 -9.73
C LEU A 19 -10.77 -6.19 -11.17
N ALA A 20 -11.60 -7.21 -11.42
CA ALA A 20 -12.23 -7.44 -12.71
C ALA A 20 -13.15 -6.26 -13.10
N ALA A 21 -14.00 -5.80 -12.17
CA ALA A 21 -14.85 -4.64 -12.40
C ALA A 21 -14.03 -3.37 -12.71
N LEU A 22 -12.94 -3.14 -11.97
CA LEU A 22 -12.04 -2.01 -12.18
C LEU A 22 -11.39 -2.06 -13.56
N ALA A 23 -10.93 -3.24 -14.00
CA ALA A 23 -10.32 -3.45 -15.30
C ALA A 23 -11.32 -3.30 -16.45
N LEU A 24 -12.52 -3.87 -16.33
CA LEU A 24 -13.58 -3.81 -17.35
C LEU A 24 -14.16 -2.40 -17.51
N THR A 25 -14.18 -1.61 -16.42
CA THR A 25 -14.69 -0.23 -16.42
C THR A 25 -13.58 0.82 -16.36
N ALA A 26 -12.34 0.42 -16.66
CA ALA A 26 -11.19 1.31 -16.60
C ALA A 26 -11.32 2.48 -17.58
N THR A 27 -11.29 3.70 -17.05
CA THR A 27 -11.13 4.92 -17.84
C THR A 27 -9.79 5.53 -17.50
N TYR A 28 -9.02 5.91 -18.52
CA TYR A 28 -7.67 6.45 -18.39
C TYR A 28 -7.73 7.97 -18.53
N ARG A 29 -8.08 8.64 -17.44
CA ARG A 29 -8.17 10.10 -17.35
C ARG A 29 -6.91 10.74 -16.75
N LEU A 30 -6.06 9.93 -16.10
CA LEU A 30 -4.84 10.41 -15.45
C LEU A 30 -3.76 10.77 -16.47
N GLY A 31 -3.68 10.00 -17.55
CA GLY A 31 -2.73 10.13 -18.64
C GLY A 31 -3.01 9.04 -19.68
N SER A 32 -2.09 8.82 -20.62
CA SER A 32 -2.28 7.78 -21.63
C SER A 32 -2.42 6.39 -20.99
N ARG A 33 -3.22 5.51 -21.61
CA ARG A 33 -3.37 4.11 -21.17
C ARG A 33 -2.02 3.42 -20.99
N ARG A 34 -1.09 3.66 -21.92
CA ARG A 34 0.26 3.08 -21.87
C ARG A 34 1.02 3.55 -20.63
N ALA A 35 1.05 4.85 -20.36
CA ALA A 35 1.76 5.43 -19.23
C ALA A 35 1.23 4.90 -17.88
N VAL A 36 -0.09 4.86 -17.72
CA VAL A 36 -0.71 4.34 -16.49
C VAL A 36 -0.40 2.85 -16.29
N LEU A 37 -0.56 2.04 -17.33
CA LEU A 37 -0.33 0.59 -17.23
C LEU A 37 1.15 0.25 -17.04
N SER A 38 2.07 0.94 -17.72
CA SER A 38 3.51 0.70 -17.53
C SER A 38 3.98 1.17 -16.15
N GLY A 39 3.48 2.30 -15.66
CA GLY A 39 3.74 2.77 -14.30
C GLY A 39 3.22 1.78 -13.25
N THR A 40 1.99 1.30 -13.41
CA THR A 40 1.39 0.30 -12.51
C THR A 40 2.16 -1.03 -12.54
N ALA A 41 2.57 -1.50 -13.71
CA ALA A 41 3.36 -2.73 -13.84
C ALA A 41 4.75 -2.61 -13.18
N LEU A 42 5.44 -1.47 -13.40
CA LEU A 42 6.71 -1.17 -12.73
C LEU A 42 6.55 -1.19 -11.20
N LEU A 43 5.55 -0.48 -10.69
CA LEU A 43 5.27 -0.42 -9.25
C LEU A 43 4.88 -1.78 -8.69
N THR A 44 4.19 -2.63 -9.45
CA THR A 44 3.86 -4.00 -9.04
C THR A 44 5.13 -4.82 -8.83
N GLY A 45 6.08 -4.75 -9.77
CA GLY A 45 7.37 -5.43 -9.62
C GLY A 45 8.16 -4.92 -8.41
N LEU A 46 8.21 -3.60 -8.22
CA LEU A 46 8.86 -2.99 -7.06
C LEU A 46 8.19 -3.38 -5.75
N ALA A 47 6.86 -3.37 -5.69
CA ALA A 47 6.09 -3.76 -4.51
C ALA A 47 6.40 -5.20 -4.10
N VAL A 48 6.39 -6.14 -5.05
CA VAL A 48 6.73 -7.55 -4.76
C VAL A 48 8.16 -7.65 -4.21
N ILE A 49 9.15 -7.09 -4.90
CA ILE A 49 10.56 -7.22 -4.50
C ILE A 49 10.82 -6.55 -3.15
N TYR A 50 10.25 -5.37 -2.91
CA TYR A 50 10.50 -4.58 -1.72
C TYR A 50 9.75 -5.09 -0.48
N THR A 51 8.61 -5.74 -0.67
CA THR A 51 7.77 -6.23 0.45
C THR A 51 8.23 -7.59 0.97
N ILE A 52 8.69 -8.50 0.09
CA ILE A 52 9.15 -9.85 0.49
C ILE A 52 10.10 -9.88 1.71
N PRO A 53 11.21 -9.11 1.76
CA PRO A 53 12.13 -9.21 2.88
C PRO A 53 11.52 -8.71 4.20
N TRP A 54 10.69 -7.66 4.13
CA TRP A 54 10.03 -7.07 5.30
C TRP A 54 8.92 -7.97 5.82
N ASP A 55 8.00 -8.38 4.93
CA ASP A 55 6.85 -9.23 5.23
C ASP A 55 7.29 -10.58 5.83
N GLY A 56 8.23 -11.26 5.16
CA GLY A 56 8.76 -12.52 5.65
C GLY A 56 9.48 -12.39 7.00
N ALA A 57 10.12 -11.26 7.28
CA ALA A 57 10.78 -11.03 8.57
C ALA A 57 9.77 -10.87 9.71
N LEU A 58 8.66 -10.18 9.48
CA LEU A 58 7.60 -10.00 10.47
C LEU A 58 6.80 -11.29 10.71
N ILE A 59 6.50 -12.06 9.65
CA ILE A 59 5.89 -13.40 9.79
C ILE A 59 6.79 -14.31 10.62
N ARG A 60 8.11 -14.36 10.35
CA ARG A 60 9.05 -15.20 11.11
C ARG A 60 9.19 -14.78 12.58
N ARG A 61 9.00 -13.50 12.88
CA ARG A 61 8.97 -12.98 14.26
C ARG A 61 7.64 -13.22 14.96
N GLY A 62 6.62 -13.71 14.25
CA GLY A 62 5.30 -13.94 14.79
C GLY A 62 4.50 -12.66 15.01
N VAL A 63 4.74 -11.61 14.21
CA VAL A 63 3.90 -10.40 14.23
C VAL A 63 2.50 -10.74 13.75
N TRP A 64 2.39 -11.64 12.79
CA TRP A 64 1.14 -12.32 12.45
C TRP A 64 1.39 -13.75 11.98
N TRP A 65 0.33 -14.54 11.98
CA TRP A 65 0.31 -15.91 11.48
C TRP A 65 -1.04 -16.21 10.82
N TYR A 66 -1.14 -17.38 10.22
CA TYR A 66 -2.30 -17.77 9.41
C TYR A 66 -3.03 -18.93 10.07
N GLY A 67 -4.36 -18.94 9.93
CA GLY A 67 -5.18 -20.01 10.47
C GLY A 67 -4.87 -21.36 9.83
N GLU A 68 -5.12 -22.44 10.56
CA GLU A 68 -4.87 -23.79 10.07
C GLU A 68 -5.68 -24.08 8.79
N GLY A 69 -5.05 -24.67 7.77
CA GLY A 69 -5.70 -24.99 6.49
C GLY A 69 -5.98 -23.81 5.56
N THR A 70 -5.66 -22.57 5.95
CA THR A 70 -5.94 -21.38 5.11
C THR A 70 -4.93 -21.16 3.99
N VAL A 71 -3.71 -21.68 4.16
CA VAL A 71 -2.57 -21.42 3.28
C VAL A 71 -2.33 -22.61 2.35
N LEU A 72 -2.47 -22.39 1.05
CA LEU A 72 -2.21 -23.41 0.03
C LEU A 72 -0.70 -23.73 -0.10
N ALA A 73 0.13 -22.70 -0.15
CA ALA A 73 1.57 -22.82 -0.38
C ALA A 73 2.32 -21.68 0.32
N ARG A 74 3.59 -21.92 0.67
CA ARG A 74 4.50 -20.91 1.23
C ARG A 74 5.81 -20.86 0.44
N TYR A 75 6.32 -19.65 0.23
CA TYR A 75 7.64 -19.39 -0.34
C TYR A 75 8.38 -18.45 0.61
N TRP A 76 9.59 -18.82 1.04
CA TRP A 76 10.38 -18.05 2.03
C TRP A 76 9.59 -17.60 3.28
N SER A 77 8.76 -18.51 3.82
CA SER A 77 7.84 -18.32 4.96
C SER A 77 6.53 -17.57 4.64
N ILE A 78 6.42 -16.93 3.48
CA ILE A 78 5.28 -16.08 3.08
C ILE A 78 4.24 -16.93 2.33
N PRO A 79 2.95 -16.89 2.69
CA PRO A 79 1.89 -17.56 1.93
C PRO A 79 1.75 -17.04 0.50
N LEU A 80 1.36 -17.91 -0.43
CA LEU A 80 1.01 -17.51 -1.81
C LEU A 80 -0.04 -16.38 -1.84
N GLY A 81 -0.97 -16.37 -0.89
CA GLY A 81 -1.99 -15.32 -0.76
C GLY A 81 -1.41 -13.91 -0.58
N GLU A 82 -0.27 -13.76 0.08
CA GLU A 82 0.41 -12.46 0.25
C GLU A 82 1.02 -11.98 -1.07
N TYR A 83 1.69 -12.87 -1.81
CA TYR A 83 2.22 -12.52 -3.14
C TYR A 83 1.11 -12.04 -4.09
N LEU A 84 -0.04 -12.73 -4.05
CA LEU A 84 -1.22 -12.33 -4.81
C LEU A 84 -1.77 -11.00 -4.30
N PHE A 85 -1.80 -10.78 -2.98
CA PHE A 85 -2.22 -9.51 -2.40
C PHE A 85 -1.34 -8.35 -2.87
N PHE A 86 -0.01 -8.48 -2.85
CA PHE A 86 0.92 -7.43 -3.32
C PHE A 86 0.61 -7.03 -4.77
N VAL A 87 0.34 -8.01 -5.63
CA VAL A 87 -0.02 -7.80 -7.03
C VAL A 87 -1.40 -7.18 -7.17
N PHE A 88 -2.43 -7.80 -6.58
CA PHE A 88 -3.82 -7.37 -6.72
C PHE A 88 -4.06 -5.97 -6.15
N GLN A 89 -3.48 -5.68 -4.99
CA GLN A 89 -3.58 -4.36 -4.37
C GLN A 89 -2.92 -3.31 -5.28
N THR A 90 -1.71 -3.57 -5.78
CA THR A 90 -1.01 -2.60 -6.65
C THR A 90 -1.74 -2.36 -7.96
N VAL A 91 -2.20 -3.43 -8.63
CA VAL A 91 -2.95 -3.32 -9.88
C VAL A 91 -4.31 -2.64 -9.65
N GLY A 92 -5.04 -3.03 -8.60
CA GLY A 92 -6.34 -2.44 -8.26
C GLY A 92 -6.24 -0.95 -7.96
N VAL A 93 -5.27 -0.54 -7.14
CA VAL A 93 -5.04 0.88 -6.83
C VAL A 93 -4.60 1.64 -8.07
N GLY A 94 -3.72 1.07 -8.91
CA GLY A 94 -3.30 1.70 -10.18
C GLY A 94 -4.48 1.92 -11.14
N LEU A 95 -5.33 0.92 -11.33
CA LEU A 95 -6.55 1.00 -12.17
C LEU A 95 -7.59 1.98 -11.60
N TRP A 96 -7.71 2.08 -10.27
CA TRP A 96 -8.54 3.09 -9.62
C TRP A 96 -7.99 4.50 -9.87
N THR A 97 -6.69 4.69 -9.67
CA THR A 97 -5.99 5.97 -9.86
C THR A 97 -6.11 6.47 -11.30
N ALA A 98 -6.15 5.56 -12.28
CA ALA A 98 -6.32 5.87 -13.70
C ALA A 98 -7.54 6.76 -14.00
N ARG A 99 -8.58 6.71 -13.16
CA ARG A 99 -9.88 7.38 -13.35
C ARG A 99 -9.86 8.86 -13.00
N PHE A 100 -8.84 9.33 -12.32
CA PHE A 100 -8.71 10.70 -11.89
C PHE A 100 -7.95 11.53 -12.92
N ARG A 101 -8.13 12.85 -12.91
CA ARG A 101 -7.34 13.77 -13.72
C ARG A 101 -6.29 14.44 -12.84
N VAL A 102 -5.14 14.73 -13.41
CA VAL A 102 -4.13 15.59 -12.84
C VAL A 102 -3.67 16.59 -13.89
N ASP A 103 -3.26 17.77 -13.44
CA ASP A 103 -2.70 18.82 -14.29
C ASP A 103 -1.19 18.61 -14.43
N THR A 104 -0.74 18.00 -15.53
CA THR A 104 0.67 17.69 -15.79
C THR A 104 1.45 18.87 -16.39
N ASP A 105 0.81 20.03 -16.62
CA ASP A 105 1.44 21.23 -17.21
C ASP A 105 2.37 21.99 -16.24
N ARG A 106 2.55 21.49 -15.01
CA ARG A 106 3.52 22.02 -14.03
C ARG A 106 4.98 21.61 -14.30
N PRO A 107 5.96 22.54 -14.14
CA PRO A 107 7.38 22.25 -14.39
C PRO A 107 7.95 21.13 -13.51
N LEU A 108 8.73 20.21 -14.10
CA LEU A 108 9.46 19.17 -13.35
C LEU A 108 10.59 19.73 -12.47
N ALA A 109 11.10 20.92 -12.81
CA ALA A 109 12.22 21.53 -12.12
C ALA A 109 11.86 21.80 -10.66
N THR A 110 12.39 20.98 -9.76
CA THR A 110 12.15 21.08 -8.32
C THR A 110 13.40 21.61 -7.64
N PRO A 111 13.39 22.87 -7.13
CA PRO A 111 14.52 23.45 -6.42
C PRO A 111 14.95 22.63 -5.20
N LEU A 112 16.24 22.65 -4.87
CA LEU A 112 16.78 21.89 -3.73
C LEU A 112 16.04 22.17 -2.40
N PRO A 113 15.74 23.43 -2.01
CA PRO A 113 14.99 23.68 -0.77
C PRO A 113 13.63 22.98 -0.76
N THR A 114 12.93 22.96 -1.90
CA THR A 114 11.67 22.24 -2.05
C THR A 114 11.88 20.74 -1.85
N ARG A 115 12.90 20.14 -2.44
CA ARG A 115 13.21 18.71 -2.23
C ARG A 115 13.50 18.38 -0.77
N LEU A 116 14.26 19.26 -0.09
CA LEU A 116 14.60 19.08 1.32
C LEU A 116 13.38 19.05 2.24
N VAL A 117 12.30 19.79 1.93
CA VAL A 117 11.04 19.71 2.69
C VAL A 117 10.44 18.30 2.60
N GLY A 118 10.37 17.74 1.39
CA GLY A 118 9.85 16.38 1.18
C GLY A 118 10.71 15.32 1.86
N LEU A 119 12.04 15.45 1.77
CA LEU A 119 12.98 14.56 2.44
C LEU A 119 12.90 14.68 3.97
N ALA A 120 12.75 15.89 4.51
CA ALA A 120 12.57 16.12 5.95
C ALA A 120 11.27 15.49 6.45
N ALA A 121 10.18 15.59 5.69
CA ALA A 121 8.92 14.93 6.03
C ALA A 121 9.07 13.39 6.06
N ALA A 122 9.75 12.80 5.07
CA ALA A 122 10.03 11.36 5.09
C ALA A 122 10.98 10.97 6.24
N GLY A 123 11.96 11.83 6.57
CA GLY A 123 12.83 11.66 7.73
C GLY A 123 12.07 11.69 9.06
N ALA A 124 11.03 12.51 9.17
CA ALA A 124 10.15 12.51 10.34
C ALA A 124 9.38 11.18 10.46
N VAL A 125 8.87 10.64 9.35
CA VAL A 125 8.22 9.31 9.33
C VAL A 125 9.21 8.23 9.78
N ALA A 126 10.45 8.25 9.28
CA ALA A 126 11.51 7.34 9.70
C ALA A 126 11.80 7.47 11.21
N ALA A 127 11.94 8.70 11.71
CA ALA A 127 12.23 8.96 13.12
C ALA A 127 11.12 8.44 14.04
N VAL A 128 9.86 8.63 13.67
CA VAL A 128 8.71 8.06 14.41
C VAL A 128 8.76 6.53 14.36
N GLY A 129 8.99 5.93 13.19
CA GLY A 129 9.12 4.48 13.06
C GLY A 129 10.22 3.90 13.96
N LEU A 130 11.41 4.50 13.91
CA LEU A 130 12.55 4.12 14.76
C LEU A 130 12.29 4.32 16.25
N ALA A 131 11.52 5.34 16.63
CA ALA A 131 11.14 5.56 18.03
C ALA A 131 10.17 4.48 18.53
N LEU A 132 9.18 4.08 17.72
CA LEU A 132 8.23 3.02 18.05
C LEU A 132 8.90 1.64 18.16
N LEU A 133 9.91 1.36 17.34
CA LEU A 133 10.68 0.11 17.38
C LEU A 133 11.43 -0.15 18.70
N ARG A 134 11.46 0.82 19.63
CA ARG A 134 12.07 0.65 20.96
C ARG A 134 11.24 -0.19 21.92
N ALA A 135 10.00 -0.51 21.57
CA ALA A 135 9.11 -1.35 22.36
C ALA A 135 8.51 -2.46 21.49
N ASP A 136 8.29 -3.64 22.08
CA ASP A 136 7.69 -4.78 21.38
C ASP A 136 6.33 -4.43 20.77
N ALA A 137 5.45 -3.77 21.53
CA ALA A 137 4.13 -3.34 21.06
C ALA A 137 4.20 -2.35 19.87
N GLY A 138 5.33 -1.67 19.69
CA GLY A 138 5.58 -0.78 18.57
C GLY A 138 6.28 -1.46 17.39
N LEU A 139 6.57 -2.77 17.47
CA LEU A 139 7.34 -3.47 16.43
C LEU A 139 6.65 -3.40 15.07
N TYR A 140 5.36 -3.71 15.00
CA TYR A 140 4.67 -3.72 13.71
C TYR A 140 4.59 -2.31 13.12
N LEU A 141 3.94 -1.37 13.83
CA LEU A 141 3.78 0.01 13.37
C LEU A 141 5.13 0.70 13.11
N GLY A 142 6.10 0.51 14.00
CA GLY A 142 7.43 1.10 13.87
C GLY A 142 8.18 0.58 12.66
N SER A 143 8.13 -0.73 12.42
CA SER A 143 8.75 -1.35 11.24
C SER A 143 8.06 -0.92 9.95
N LEU A 144 6.73 -0.78 9.95
CA LEU A 144 5.94 -0.29 8.83
C LEU A 144 6.34 1.12 8.43
N LEU A 145 6.44 2.05 9.40
CA LEU A 145 6.83 3.44 9.13
C LEU A 145 8.30 3.54 8.69
N ALA A 146 9.20 2.77 9.31
CA ALA A 146 10.60 2.73 8.91
C ALA A 146 10.78 2.16 7.49
N TRP A 147 10.03 1.11 7.13
CA TRP A 147 9.98 0.52 5.79
C TRP A 147 9.33 1.45 4.75
N SER A 148 8.35 2.25 5.17
CA SER A 148 7.67 3.24 4.32
C SER A 148 8.58 4.41 3.95
N ALA A 149 9.47 4.82 4.86
CA ALA A 149 10.21 6.07 4.73
C ALA A 149 11.10 6.19 3.49
N PRO A 150 11.85 5.15 3.03
CA PRO A 150 12.63 5.22 1.79
C PRO A 150 11.76 5.49 0.55
N ILE A 151 10.59 4.86 0.46
CA ILE A 151 9.66 5.10 -0.66
C ILE A 151 9.15 6.54 -0.62
N LEU A 152 8.71 7.00 0.57
CA LEU A 152 8.25 8.36 0.76
C LEU A 152 9.34 9.40 0.49
N ALA A 153 10.59 9.12 0.87
CA ALA A 153 11.72 10.00 0.59
C ALA A 153 11.96 10.16 -0.91
N LEU A 154 11.89 9.06 -1.68
CA LEU A 154 11.99 9.10 -3.13
C LEU A 154 10.85 9.90 -3.75
N GLN A 155 9.60 9.61 -3.37
CA GLN A 155 8.41 10.25 -3.94
C GLN A 155 8.30 11.74 -3.56
N TRP A 156 8.46 12.05 -2.29
CA TRP A 156 8.35 13.42 -1.79
C TRP A 156 9.56 14.27 -2.15
N GLY A 157 10.77 13.69 -2.12
CA GLY A 157 11.98 14.35 -2.62
C GLY A 157 11.93 14.62 -4.13
N PHE A 158 11.16 13.84 -4.89
CA PHE A 158 10.92 14.09 -6.30
C PHE A 158 9.84 15.15 -6.56
N GLY A 159 8.65 15.03 -5.95
CA GLY A 159 7.49 15.78 -6.41
C GLY A 159 6.40 16.08 -5.38
N TRP A 160 6.71 16.25 -4.08
CA TRP A 160 5.67 16.51 -3.07
C TRP A 160 4.78 17.73 -3.38
N HIS A 161 5.36 18.80 -3.93
CA HIS A 161 4.64 20.04 -4.25
C HIS A 161 3.62 19.81 -5.39
N PHE A 162 3.97 18.97 -6.37
CA PHE A 162 3.07 18.53 -7.43
C PHE A 162 1.89 17.74 -6.85
N LEU A 163 2.18 16.75 -6.01
CA LEU A 163 1.17 15.93 -5.33
C LEU A 163 0.25 16.78 -4.43
N ALA A 164 0.79 17.80 -3.76
CA ALA A 164 0.02 18.72 -2.94
C ALA A 164 -0.93 19.60 -3.77
N GLY A 165 -0.51 20.01 -4.97
CA GLY A 165 -1.40 20.69 -5.92
C GLY A 165 -2.53 19.79 -6.42
N GLU A 166 -2.30 18.47 -6.50
CA GLU A 166 -3.29 17.45 -6.87
C GLU A 166 -3.96 16.77 -5.66
N ARG A 167 -3.96 17.41 -4.48
CA ARG A 167 -4.39 16.80 -3.21
C ARG A 167 -5.76 16.13 -3.23
N ARG A 168 -6.72 16.65 -4.01
CA ARG A 168 -8.07 16.06 -4.10
C ARG A 168 -8.03 14.72 -4.83
N THR A 169 -7.31 14.67 -5.94
CA THR A 169 -7.07 13.43 -6.70
C THR A 169 -6.29 12.44 -5.86
N VAL A 170 -5.16 12.87 -5.27
CA VAL A 170 -4.32 11.99 -4.43
C VAL A 170 -5.12 11.45 -3.24
N ALA A 171 -5.85 12.32 -2.51
CA ALA A 171 -6.64 11.89 -1.36
C ALA A 171 -7.76 10.91 -1.75
N ALA A 172 -8.54 11.21 -2.80
CA ALA A 172 -9.62 10.31 -3.23
C ALA A 172 -9.08 8.99 -3.81
N ALA A 173 -7.98 9.04 -4.56
CA ALA A 173 -7.34 7.86 -5.12
C ALA A 173 -6.70 6.97 -4.05
N THR A 174 -6.26 7.53 -2.92
CA THR A 174 -5.70 6.77 -1.79
C THR A 174 -6.78 6.29 -0.83
N LEU A 175 -7.64 7.18 -0.33
CA LEU A 175 -8.55 6.87 0.79
C LEU A 175 -9.64 5.86 0.42
N VAL A 176 -10.12 5.87 -0.84
CA VAL A 176 -11.15 4.92 -1.28
C VAL A 176 -10.65 3.47 -1.26
N PRO A 177 -9.53 3.12 -1.93
CA PRO A 177 -9.00 1.76 -1.83
C PRO A 177 -8.55 1.42 -0.41
N THR A 178 -7.96 2.36 0.35
CA THR A 178 -7.64 2.12 1.77
C THR A 178 -8.87 1.71 2.57
N ALA A 179 -9.98 2.44 2.45
CA ALA A 179 -11.21 2.12 3.17
C ALA A 179 -11.77 0.74 2.78
N TYR A 180 -11.72 0.41 1.48
CA TYR A 180 -12.14 -0.91 0.99
C TYR A 180 -11.27 -2.03 1.57
N LEU A 181 -9.95 -1.87 1.51
CA LEU A 181 -8.97 -2.84 2.00
C LEU A 181 -9.09 -3.04 3.50
N CYS A 182 -9.23 -1.96 4.28
CA CYS A 182 -9.51 -2.05 5.71
C CYS A 182 -10.78 -2.85 6.01
N GLY A 183 -11.85 -2.62 5.24
CA GLY A 183 -13.13 -3.29 5.43
C GLY A 183 -13.03 -4.80 5.17
N ILE A 184 -12.41 -5.22 4.06
CA ILE A 184 -12.27 -6.64 3.76
C ILE A 184 -11.26 -7.31 4.71
N ASP A 185 -10.20 -6.62 5.11
CA ASP A 185 -9.20 -7.21 6.01
C ASP A 185 -9.75 -7.43 7.42
N SER A 186 -10.60 -6.52 7.90
CA SER A 186 -11.39 -6.73 9.12
C SER A 186 -12.18 -8.04 9.07
N ILE A 187 -12.82 -8.32 7.92
CA ILE A 187 -13.53 -9.59 7.70
C ILE A 187 -12.55 -10.76 7.69
N ALA A 188 -11.38 -10.62 7.07
CA ALA A 188 -10.37 -11.69 7.03
C ALA A 188 -9.87 -12.07 8.43
N LEU A 189 -9.65 -11.09 9.31
CA LEU A 189 -9.29 -11.29 10.71
C LEU A 189 -10.42 -11.98 11.50
N GLU A 190 -11.68 -11.52 11.33
CA GLU A 190 -12.84 -12.15 11.97
C GLU A 190 -13.05 -13.60 11.55
N LEU A 191 -12.81 -13.91 10.28
CA LEU A 191 -12.88 -15.27 9.74
C LEU A 191 -11.68 -16.14 10.16
N GLY A 192 -10.68 -15.58 10.84
CA GLY A 192 -9.48 -16.28 11.27
C GLY A 192 -8.58 -16.72 10.12
N ILE A 193 -8.67 -16.07 8.94
CA ILE A 193 -7.76 -16.34 7.82
C ILE A 193 -6.33 -16.12 8.27
N TRP A 194 -6.14 -15.03 9.01
CA TRP A 194 -4.88 -14.69 9.64
C TRP A 194 -5.14 -13.93 10.96
N THR A 195 -4.11 -13.78 11.77
CA THR A 195 -4.22 -13.22 13.12
C THR A 195 -2.97 -12.44 13.47
N LEU A 196 -3.15 -11.28 14.10
CA LEU A 196 -2.09 -10.41 14.57
C LEU A 196 -1.71 -10.72 16.02
N SER A 197 -0.42 -10.53 16.33
CA SER A 197 0.12 -10.68 17.68
C SER A 197 -0.30 -9.53 18.58
N GLY A 198 -0.87 -9.85 19.75
CA GLY A 198 -1.08 -8.86 20.80
C GLY A 198 0.20 -8.32 21.43
N GLN A 199 1.35 -9.01 21.28
CA GLN A 199 2.64 -8.55 21.80
C GLN A 199 3.27 -7.49 20.89
N TYR A 200 3.11 -7.63 19.56
CA TYR A 200 3.81 -6.81 18.57
C TYR A 200 2.95 -5.71 17.94
N THR A 201 1.75 -5.52 18.47
CA THR A 201 0.79 -4.49 18.08
C THR A 201 0.50 -3.55 19.26
N THR A 202 0.05 -2.34 18.94
CA THR A 202 -0.22 -1.26 19.89
C THR A 202 -1.47 -1.49 20.73
N GLY A 203 -2.33 -2.43 20.32
CA GLY A 203 -3.62 -2.71 20.96
C GLY A 203 -4.72 -1.70 20.63
N TYR A 204 -4.45 -0.70 19.77
CA TYR A 204 -5.47 0.23 19.29
C TYR A 204 -6.13 -0.29 18.02
N ALA A 205 -7.45 -0.14 17.95
CA ALA A 205 -8.25 -0.50 16.79
C ALA A 205 -9.02 0.70 16.24
N VAL A 206 -9.26 0.70 14.93
CA VAL A 206 -10.13 1.65 14.24
C VAL A 206 -11.56 1.45 14.76
N PRO A 207 -12.19 2.50 15.33
CA PRO A 207 -13.57 2.42 15.78
C PRO A 207 -14.50 1.98 14.63
N LEU A 208 -15.57 1.26 14.95
CA LEU A 208 -16.60 0.73 14.02
C LEU A 208 -16.25 -0.55 13.26
N ILE A 209 -14.99 -0.78 12.92
CA ILE A 209 -14.57 -2.02 12.23
C ILE A 209 -13.66 -2.92 13.07
N GLY A 210 -13.09 -2.43 14.17
CA GLY A 210 -12.25 -3.28 15.04
C GLY A 210 -10.90 -3.68 14.43
N LEU A 211 -10.56 -3.13 13.26
CA LEU A 211 -9.28 -3.36 12.58
C LEU A 211 -8.13 -2.71 13.37
N PRO A 212 -7.02 -3.41 13.66
CA PRO A 212 -5.85 -2.81 14.28
C PRO A 212 -5.33 -1.60 13.50
N VAL A 213 -4.87 -0.56 14.22
CA VAL A 213 -4.43 0.69 13.59
C VAL A 213 -3.27 0.47 12.61
N GLU A 214 -2.43 -0.54 12.87
CA GLU A 214 -1.31 -0.91 12.02
C GLU A 214 -1.74 -1.33 10.62
N GLU A 215 -2.82 -2.11 10.51
CA GLU A 215 -3.40 -2.51 9.22
C GLU A 215 -3.97 -1.32 8.48
N ALA A 216 -4.67 -0.42 9.17
CA ALA A 216 -5.20 0.79 8.56
C ALA A 216 -4.06 1.68 8.02
N VAL A 217 -2.96 1.81 8.77
CA VAL A 217 -1.76 2.53 8.32
C VAL A 217 -1.08 1.79 7.17
N PHE A 218 -1.04 0.45 7.19
CA PHE A 218 -0.47 -0.35 6.12
C PHE A 218 -1.20 -0.11 4.80
N PHE A 219 -2.53 -0.31 4.78
CA PHE A 219 -3.34 -0.08 3.57
C PHE A 219 -3.34 1.39 3.13
N PHE A 220 -3.21 2.33 4.07
CA PHE A 220 -3.02 3.74 3.73
C PHE A 220 -1.69 3.95 3.01
N CYS A 221 -0.58 3.53 3.63
CA CYS A 221 0.76 3.70 3.10
C CYS A 221 0.93 3.02 1.74
N THR A 222 0.53 1.75 1.60
CA THR A 222 0.68 1.02 0.35
C THR A 222 -0.18 1.60 -0.78
N SER A 223 -1.43 1.98 -0.50
CA SER A 223 -2.29 2.67 -1.47
C SER A 223 -1.69 4.03 -1.86
N LEU A 224 -1.18 4.77 -0.88
CA LEU A 224 -0.53 6.05 -1.08
C LEU A 224 0.71 5.93 -1.97
N PHE A 225 1.56 4.91 -1.77
CA PHE A 225 2.75 4.70 -2.59
C PHE A 225 2.39 4.45 -4.05
N VAL A 226 1.37 3.63 -4.30
CA VAL A 226 0.94 3.31 -5.65
C VAL A 226 0.34 4.54 -6.32
N VAL A 227 -0.57 5.25 -5.65
CA VAL A 227 -1.18 6.48 -6.17
C VAL A 227 -0.13 7.52 -6.51
N GLN A 228 0.75 7.86 -5.56
CA GLN A 228 1.82 8.83 -5.78
C GLN A 228 2.76 8.37 -6.90
N GLY A 229 3.13 7.09 -6.91
CA GLY A 229 4.03 6.52 -7.90
C GLY A 229 3.48 6.65 -9.31
N VAL A 230 2.21 6.27 -9.54
CA VAL A 230 1.58 6.36 -10.86
C VAL A 230 1.41 7.82 -11.28
N VAL A 231 0.97 8.69 -10.36
CA VAL A 231 0.80 10.14 -10.63
C VAL A 231 2.12 10.79 -11.03
N LEU A 232 3.20 10.55 -10.26
CA LEU A 232 4.53 11.10 -10.54
C LEU A 232 5.13 10.51 -11.82
N TYR A 233 4.90 9.23 -12.09
CA TYR A 233 5.37 8.56 -13.30
C TYR A 233 4.70 9.11 -14.57
N VAL A 234 3.37 9.34 -14.53
CA VAL A 234 2.65 9.99 -15.64
C VAL A 234 3.14 11.42 -15.84
N TRP A 235 3.28 12.19 -14.77
CA TRP A 235 3.83 13.55 -14.84
C TRP A 235 5.23 13.60 -15.46
N LEU A 236 6.09 12.62 -15.16
CA LEU A 236 7.41 12.49 -15.78
C LEU A 236 7.32 12.16 -17.28
N LEU A 237 6.45 11.22 -17.68
CA LEU A 237 6.35 10.78 -19.07
C LEU A 237 5.76 11.84 -20.01
N ASP A 238 4.79 12.62 -19.54
CA ASP A 238 4.18 13.72 -20.33
C ASP A 238 5.20 14.80 -20.72
N ARG A 239 6.41 14.78 -20.14
CA ARG A 239 7.48 15.76 -20.36
C ARG A 239 8.59 15.27 -21.27
N TRP A 240 8.56 13.99 -21.65
CA TRP A 240 9.47 13.40 -22.61
C TRP A 240 8.86 13.27 -24.02
N HIS A 241 7.63 13.77 -24.18
CA HIS A 241 6.95 13.98 -25.46
C HIS A 241 6.97 15.46 -25.82
#